data_AF-A0A5F2BXP7-F1
#
_entry.id   AF-A0A5F2BXP7-F1
#
_cell.length_a   1.000
_cell.length_b   1.000
_cell.length_c   1.000
_cell.angle_alpha   90.00
_cell.angle_beta   90.00
_cell.angle_gamma   90.00
#
_symmetry.space_group_name_H-M   'P 1'
#
loop_
_entity.id
_entity.type
_entity.pdbx_description
1 polymer ?
#
loop_
_entity_poly.entity_id
_entity_poly.type
_entity_poly.pdbx_seq_one_letter_code
_entity_poly.pdbx_strand_id
1 'polypeptide(L)'
;MLTKKETPIACDLTVFTNEERRSHISHSEKVLDHAKGFLEKEEGFELYFDHSLSAEELTEWFSKEHQCCPFLEFKLEKNQDGHTIRISSSKEGINFFRSAFLSRKKENIGIPTKAKSFAKLSVLFAGILCLSCLAPLLFGWFSAEVLGNLLDLERYMVPVIGVAIAGIWFWFSFKKKNKEVQKSSGCGC
;
A
#
# COMPACT_ATOMS: atom_id res chain seq x y z
N MET A 1 16.89 18.45 -42.72
CA MET A 1 16.24 17.41 -41.90
C MET A 1 17.34 16.53 -41.34
N LEU A 2 17.74 16.77 -40.08
CA LEU A 2 18.80 16.00 -39.43
C LEU A 2 18.21 14.62 -39.10
N THR A 3 18.68 13.59 -39.79
CA THR A 3 18.42 12.19 -39.50
C THR A 3 18.93 11.90 -38.08
N LYS A 4 18.01 11.84 -37.11
CA LYS A 4 18.29 11.33 -35.75
C LYS A 4 18.78 9.90 -35.94
N LYS A 5 20.10 9.69 -35.80
CA LYS A 5 20.76 8.38 -35.87
C LYS A 5 19.93 7.41 -35.05
N GLU A 6 19.53 6.28 -35.65
CA GLU A 6 18.72 5.27 -34.97
C GLU A 6 19.50 4.75 -33.76
N THR A 7 19.26 5.36 -32.60
CA THR A 7 19.80 4.90 -31.33
C THR A 7 19.10 3.60 -30.97
N PRO A 8 19.84 2.52 -30.69
CA PRO A 8 19.23 1.27 -30.26
C PRO A 8 18.36 1.53 -29.03
N ILE A 9 17.15 0.96 -29.02
CA ILE A 9 16.22 1.07 -27.91
C ILE A 9 16.61 0.03 -26.87
N ALA A 10 17.72 0.30 -26.19
CA ALA A 10 18.26 -0.49 -25.11
C ALA A 10 19.10 0.42 -24.23
N CYS A 11 19.08 0.17 -22.93
CA CYS A 11 19.98 0.85 -22.02
C CYS A 11 21.34 0.15 -22.01
N ASP A 12 22.41 0.93 -22.15
CA ASP A 12 23.78 0.48 -22.06
C ASP A 12 24.25 0.53 -20.61
N LEU A 13 24.26 -0.64 -19.95
CA LEU A 13 24.70 -0.76 -18.57
C LEU A 13 26.23 -0.73 -18.42
N THR A 14 26.98 -0.75 -19.53
CA THR A 14 28.45 -0.76 -19.52
C THR A 14 29.04 0.63 -19.29
N VAL A 15 28.22 1.69 -19.38
CA VAL A 15 28.61 3.07 -19.06
C VAL A 15 28.99 3.28 -17.59
N PHE A 16 28.61 2.35 -16.71
CA PHE A 16 28.92 2.38 -15.29
C PHE A 16 29.76 1.17 -14.88
N THR A 17 30.70 1.39 -13.96
CA THR A 17 31.31 0.34 -13.16
C THR A 17 30.27 -0.35 -12.28
N ASN A 18 30.60 -1.51 -11.68
CA ASN A 18 29.66 -2.22 -10.81
C ASN A 18 29.26 -1.38 -9.59
N GLU A 19 30.20 -0.66 -8.98
CA GLU A 19 29.97 0.22 -7.85
C GLU A 19 29.09 1.42 -8.24
N GLU A 20 29.39 2.08 -9.36
CA GLU A 20 28.57 3.19 -9.89
C GLU A 20 27.17 2.73 -10.24
N ARG A 21 27.03 1.53 -10.83
CA ARG A 21 25.72 0.96 -11.15
C ARG A 21 24.88 0.75 -9.89
N ARG A 22 25.44 0.19 -8.82
CA ARG A 22 24.73 0.03 -7.54
C ARG A 22 24.31 1.38 -6.96
N SER A 23 25.22 2.35 -6.97
CA SER A 23 24.93 3.72 -6.50
C SER A 23 23.83 4.38 -7.35
N HIS A 24 23.89 4.24 -8.67
CA HIS A 24 22.89 4.77 -9.58
C HIS A 24 21.52 4.14 -9.37
N ILE A 25 21.43 2.81 -9.23
CA ILE A 25 20.17 2.11 -8.95
C ILE A 25 19.55 2.63 -7.65
N SER A 26 20.33 2.71 -6.57
CA SER A 26 19.86 3.20 -5.28
C SER A 26 19.43 4.67 -5.34
N HIS A 27 20.14 5.51 -6.09
CA HIS A 27 19.75 6.90 -6.31
C HIS A 27 18.44 7.00 -7.12
N SER A 28 18.30 6.22 -8.20
CA SER A 28 17.08 6.18 -9.01
C SER A 28 15.89 5.69 -8.19
N GLU A 29 16.06 4.70 -7.30
CA GLU A 29 15.00 4.27 -6.36
C GLU A 29 14.58 5.40 -5.44
N LYS A 30 15.53 6.07 -4.78
CA LYS A 30 15.24 7.20 -3.90
C LYS A 30 14.48 8.31 -4.64
N VAL A 31 14.93 8.69 -5.83
CA VAL A 31 14.27 9.75 -6.62
C VAL A 31 12.85 9.33 -6.99
N LEU A 32 12.67 8.13 -7.52
CA LEU A 32 11.35 7.65 -7.97
C LEU A 32 10.37 7.42 -6.82
N ASP A 33 10.84 7.07 -5.62
CA ASP A 33 9.98 6.94 -4.43
C ASP A 33 9.45 8.29 -3.94
N HIS A 34 10.18 9.38 -4.20
CA HIS A 34 9.74 10.74 -3.93
C HIS A 34 8.79 11.31 -5.00
N ALA A 35 8.61 10.61 -6.13
CA ALA A 35 7.66 11.03 -7.16
C ALA A 35 6.23 10.97 -6.63
N LYS A 36 5.51 12.10 -6.65
CA LYS A 36 4.10 12.20 -6.21
C LYS A 36 3.15 11.48 -7.15
N GLY A 37 3.54 11.36 -8.41
CA GLY A 37 2.76 10.73 -9.43
C GLY A 37 3.44 10.81 -10.78
N PHE A 38 2.76 10.24 -11.77
CA PHE A 38 3.15 10.35 -13.16
C PHE A 38 1.91 10.49 -14.03
N LEU A 39 2.06 11.18 -15.16
CA LEU A 39 1.07 11.23 -16.22
C LEU A 39 1.67 10.66 -17.49
N GLU A 40 0.95 9.73 -18.09
CA GLU A 40 1.32 9.16 -19.38
C GLU A 40 0.66 9.98 -20.50
N LYS A 41 1.46 10.38 -21.50
CA LYS A 41 1.04 11.10 -22.70
C LYS A 41 1.44 10.30 -23.94
N GLU A 42 0.82 10.57 -25.08
CA GLU A 42 1.15 9.89 -26.34
C GLU A 42 2.64 10.02 -26.72
N GLU A 43 3.24 11.18 -26.40
CA GLU A 43 4.63 11.50 -26.72
C GLU A 43 5.63 11.14 -25.60
N GLY A 44 5.15 10.65 -24.44
CA GLY A 44 6.04 10.32 -23.33
C GLY A 44 5.42 10.32 -21.94
N PHE A 45 6.25 10.53 -20.92
CA PHE A 45 5.87 10.52 -19.51
C PHE A 45 6.18 11.85 -18.84
N GLU A 46 5.34 12.23 -17.88
CA GLU A 46 5.61 13.32 -16.96
C GLU A 46 5.66 12.77 -15.54
N LEU A 47 6.75 13.05 -14.83
CA LEU A 47 6.93 12.72 -13.43
C LEU A 47 6.79 14.01 -12.60
N TYR A 48 6.02 13.95 -11.52
CA TYR A 48 5.77 15.09 -10.65
C TYR A 48 6.48 14.91 -9.31
N PHE A 49 7.22 15.92 -8.88
CA PHE A 49 7.97 15.95 -7.63
C PHE A 49 7.57 17.21 -6.84
N ASP A 50 7.56 17.10 -5.52
CA ASP A 50 7.48 18.26 -4.63
C ASP A 50 8.87 18.88 -4.43
N HIS A 51 8.96 19.89 -3.57
CA HIS A 51 10.23 20.54 -3.21
C HIS A 51 11.11 19.70 -2.26
N SER A 52 10.79 18.42 -2.01
CA SER A 52 11.63 17.56 -1.16
C SER A 52 12.94 17.15 -1.84
N LEU A 53 12.98 17.16 -3.17
CA LEU A 53 14.19 16.95 -3.98
C LEU A 53 14.59 18.26 -4.64
N SER A 54 15.90 18.56 -4.61
CA SER A 54 16.43 19.74 -5.28
C SER A 54 16.46 19.55 -6.80
N ALA A 55 16.36 20.65 -7.55
CA ALA A 55 16.55 20.63 -9.00
C ALA A 55 17.91 20.06 -9.43
N GLU A 56 18.94 20.23 -8.60
CA GLU A 56 20.29 19.69 -8.83
C GLU A 56 20.30 18.17 -8.72
N GLU A 57 19.68 17.62 -7.68
CA GLU A 57 19.55 16.16 -7.47
C GLU A 57 18.77 15.50 -8.61
N LEU A 58 17.66 16.12 -9.03
CA LEU A 58 16.89 15.68 -10.19
C LEU A 58 17.72 15.75 -11.49
N THR A 59 18.53 16.80 -11.65
CA THR A 59 19.39 16.98 -12.82
C THR A 59 20.50 15.95 -12.88
N GLU A 60 21.13 15.64 -11.74
CA GLU A 60 22.12 14.57 -11.65
C GLU A 60 21.50 13.23 -12.03
N TRP A 61 20.31 12.93 -11.51
CA TRP A 61 19.62 11.68 -11.79
C TRP A 61 19.34 11.52 -13.30
N PHE A 62 18.64 12.46 -13.94
CA PHE A 62 18.32 12.28 -15.36
C PHE A 62 19.56 12.37 -16.27
N SER A 63 20.63 13.03 -15.84
CA SER A 63 21.90 13.06 -16.59
C SER A 63 22.58 11.69 -16.61
N LYS A 64 22.47 10.91 -15.52
CA LYS A 64 22.93 9.51 -15.47
C LYS A 64 22.00 8.59 -16.25
N GLU A 65 20.69 8.79 -16.15
CA GLU A 65 19.72 8.05 -16.95
C GLU A 65 19.90 8.28 -18.46
N HIS A 66 20.23 9.50 -18.90
CA HIS A 66 20.50 9.78 -20.31
C HIS A 66 21.78 9.12 -20.82
N GLN A 67 22.82 8.98 -19.97
CA GLN A 67 24.02 8.21 -20.31
C GLN A 67 23.71 6.72 -20.47
N CYS A 68 22.88 6.17 -19.58
CA CYS A 68 22.45 4.78 -19.60
C CYS A 68 21.50 4.49 -20.77
N CYS A 69 20.53 5.37 -21.02
CA CYS A 69 19.45 5.18 -21.98
C CYS A 69 19.39 6.39 -22.94
N PRO A 70 20.32 6.50 -23.92
CA PRO A 70 20.48 7.68 -24.76
C PRO A 70 19.30 7.96 -25.71
N PHE A 71 18.39 6.99 -25.88
CA PHE A 71 17.17 7.15 -26.66
C PHE A 71 16.10 7.98 -25.92
N LEU A 72 16.22 8.16 -24.60
CA LEU A 72 15.32 8.97 -23.77
C LEU A 72 15.81 10.42 -23.69
N GLU A 73 14.91 11.35 -23.95
CA GLU A 73 15.11 12.78 -23.74
C GLU A 73 14.42 13.23 -22.45
N PHE A 74 15.15 13.95 -21.61
CA PHE A 74 14.65 14.45 -20.33
C PHE A 74 14.62 15.98 -20.34
N LYS A 75 13.54 16.57 -19.83
CA LYS A 75 13.41 18.01 -19.63
C LYS A 75 12.90 18.28 -18.23
N LEU A 76 13.59 19.15 -17.49
CA LEU A 76 13.18 19.62 -16.18
C LEU A 76 12.42 20.94 -16.30
N GLU A 77 11.20 20.96 -15.78
CA GLU A 77 10.35 22.13 -15.70
C GLU A 77 10.13 22.47 -14.22
N LYS A 78 10.37 23.72 -13.84
CA LYS A 78 10.12 24.21 -12.47
C LYS A 78 8.71 24.76 -12.41
N ASN A 79 7.93 24.27 -11.45
CA ASN A 79 6.56 24.70 -11.20
C ASN A 79 6.44 25.34 -9.81
N GLN A 80 5.32 26.01 -9.54
CA GLN A 80 5.07 26.60 -8.21
C GLN A 80 5.04 25.53 -7.12
N ASP A 81 4.50 24.36 -7.43
CA ASP A 81 4.31 23.24 -6.50
C ASP A 81 5.50 22.28 -6.41
N GLY A 82 6.57 22.50 -7.20
CA GLY A 82 7.75 21.65 -7.20
C GLY A 82 8.44 21.54 -8.56
N HIS A 83 8.71 20.32 -8.98
CA HIS A 83 9.44 20.01 -10.21
C HIS A 83 8.70 18.98 -11.06
N THR A 84 8.69 19.19 -12.37
CA THR A 84 8.17 18.22 -13.34
C THR A 84 9.30 17.79 -14.25
N ILE A 85 9.47 16.48 -14.41
CA ILE A 85 10.39 15.91 -15.40
C ILE A 85 9.57 15.34 -16.54
N ARG A 86 9.75 15.88 -17.74
CA ARG A 86 9.18 15.34 -18.98
C ARG A 86 10.20 14.41 -19.63
N ILE A 87 9.77 13.19 -19.90
CA ILE A 87 10.53 12.12 -20.54
C ILE A 87 9.89 11.86 -21.90
N SER A 88 10.63 12.06 -22.98
CA SER A 88 10.15 11.87 -24.36
C SER A 88 11.10 10.96 -25.15
N SER A 89 10.56 10.19 -26.10
CA SER A 89 11.31 9.28 -26.97
C SER A 89 10.46 8.92 -28.19
N SER A 90 11.00 8.11 -29.12
CA SER A 90 10.16 7.39 -30.09
C SER A 90 9.12 6.51 -29.40
N LYS A 91 8.07 6.13 -30.13
CA LYS A 91 6.97 5.29 -29.64
C LYS A 91 7.47 3.98 -29.03
N GLU A 92 8.44 3.34 -29.67
CA GLU A 92 9.05 2.10 -29.21
C GLU A 92 9.88 2.32 -27.93
N GLY A 93 10.62 3.43 -27.82
CA GLY A 93 11.38 3.77 -26.63
C GLY A 93 10.50 4.12 -25.42
N ILE A 94 9.37 4.81 -25.65
CA ILE A 94 8.36 5.05 -24.60
C ILE A 94 7.70 3.74 -24.16
N ASN A 95 7.42 2.82 -25.08
CA ASN A 95 6.88 1.50 -24.73
C ASN A 95 7.88 0.68 -23.89
N PHE A 96 9.17 0.73 -24.25
CA PHE A 96 10.24 0.11 -23.47
C PHE A 96 10.31 0.70 -22.06
N PHE A 97 10.37 2.03 -21.95
CA PHE A 97 10.40 2.72 -20.67
C PHE A 97 9.15 2.42 -19.82
N ARG A 98 7.96 2.41 -20.42
CA ARG A 98 6.70 2.04 -19.73
C ARG A 98 6.81 0.66 -19.08
N SER A 99 7.29 -0.33 -19.83
CA SER A 99 7.39 -1.70 -19.33
C SER A 99 8.37 -1.82 -18.16
N ALA A 100 9.48 -1.08 -18.20
CA ALA A 100 10.47 -1.05 -17.12
C ALA A 100 9.97 -0.27 -15.89
N PHE A 101 9.36 0.89 -16.11
CA PHE A 101 8.87 1.79 -15.06
C PHE A 101 7.68 1.20 -14.29
N LEU A 102 6.68 0.65 -15.00
CA LEU A 102 5.51 0.04 -14.37
C LEU A 102 5.87 -1.21 -13.56
N SER A 103 6.83 -2.01 -14.04
CA SER A 103 7.33 -3.18 -13.32
C SER A 103 7.88 -2.78 -11.94
N ARG A 104 8.65 -1.68 -11.88
CA ARG A 104 9.21 -1.15 -10.63
C ARG A 104 8.12 -0.64 -9.67
N LYS A 105 7.13 0.11 -10.17
CA LYS A 105 6.06 0.65 -9.30
C LYS A 105 5.18 -0.46 -8.70
N LYS A 106 4.93 -1.54 -9.44
CA LYS A 106 4.14 -2.67 -8.96
C LYS A 106 4.83 -3.39 -7.79
N GLU A 107 6.15 -3.45 -7.79
CA GLU A 107 6.93 -4.00 -6.67
C GLU A 107 6.82 -3.15 -5.41
N ASN A 108 6.93 -1.82 -5.54
CA ASN A 108 6.77 -0.89 -4.40
C ASN A 108 5.34 -0.80 -3.86
N ILE A 109 4.31 -1.05 -4.68
CA ILE A 109 2.91 -1.14 -4.20
C ILE A 109 2.61 -2.53 -3.58
N GLY A 110 3.42 -3.55 -3.90
CA GLY A 110 3.19 -4.95 -3.53
C GLY A 110 3.82 -5.42 -2.22
N ILE A 111 4.72 -4.64 -1.62
CA ILE A 111 5.34 -5.00 -0.33
C ILE A 111 4.92 -3.95 0.71
N PRO A 112 3.73 -4.08 1.35
CA PRO A 112 3.58 -3.47 2.65
C PRO A 112 4.68 -4.05 3.54
N THR A 113 5.53 -3.18 4.05
CA THR A 113 6.51 -3.41 5.13
C THR A 113 5.79 -3.93 6.38
N LYS A 114 5.31 -5.18 6.34
CA LYS A 114 4.61 -5.87 7.41
C LYS A 114 5.40 -7.08 7.92
N ALA A 115 6.68 -7.20 7.57
CA ALA A 115 7.53 -8.29 8.03
C ALA A 115 7.75 -8.29 9.56
N LYS A 116 7.69 -7.13 10.24
CA LYS A 116 7.87 -7.06 11.71
C LYS A 116 6.60 -7.25 12.53
N SER A 117 5.41 -7.05 11.95
CA SER A 117 4.14 -7.09 12.70
C SER A 117 3.53 -8.49 12.78
N PHE A 118 3.80 -9.35 11.81
CA PHE A 118 3.16 -10.68 11.76
C PHE A 118 3.80 -11.71 12.72
N ALA A 119 5.09 -11.58 13.05
CA ALA A 119 5.76 -12.48 13.99
C ALA A 119 5.19 -12.39 15.42
N LYS A 120 4.77 -11.19 15.86
CA LYS A 120 4.13 -11.02 17.18
C LYS A 120 2.69 -11.53 17.19
N LEU A 121 2.00 -11.47 16.06
CA LEU A 121 0.60 -11.89 15.96
C LEU A 121 0.47 -13.42 15.95
N SER A 122 1.41 -14.15 15.32
CA SER A 122 1.38 -15.62 15.31
C SER A 122 1.61 -16.23 16.71
N VAL A 123 2.49 -15.63 17.53
CA VAL A 123 2.76 -16.07 18.90
C VAL A 123 1.54 -15.86 19.81
N LEU A 124 0.82 -14.75 19.62
CA LEU A 124 -0.41 -14.45 20.36
C LEU A 124 -1.55 -15.43 20.04
N PHE A 125 -1.75 -15.75 18.76
CA PHE A 125 -2.76 -16.74 18.35
C PHE A 125 -2.43 -18.17 18.82
N ALA A 126 -1.14 -18.56 18.82
CA ALA A 126 -0.72 -19.86 19.36
C ALA A 126 -0.99 -19.97 20.86
N GLY A 127 -0.76 -18.91 21.64
CA GLY A 127 -1.04 -18.88 23.07
C GLY A 127 -2.53 -19.02 23.41
N ILE A 128 -3.41 -18.39 22.63
CA ILE A 128 -4.88 -18.46 22.82
C ILE A 128 -5.40 -19.87 22.51
N LEU A 129 -4.86 -20.54 21.47
CA LEU A 129 -5.26 -21.89 21.11
C LEU A 129 -4.87 -22.94 22.18
N CYS A 130 -3.74 -22.74 22.87
CA CYS A 130 -3.34 -23.59 23.99
C CYS A 130 -4.24 -23.40 25.23
N LEU A 131 -4.70 -22.18 25.50
CA LEU A 131 -5.61 -21.90 26.62
C LEU A 131 -7.00 -22.50 26.42
N SER A 132 -7.48 -22.63 25.18
CA SER A 132 -8.76 -23.30 24.90
C SER A 132 -8.77 -24.81 25.21
N CYS A 133 -7.61 -25.48 25.26
CA CYS A 133 -7.53 -26.89 25.64
C CYS A 133 -7.49 -27.13 27.16
N LEU A 134 -6.99 -26.18 27.95
CA LEU A 134 -6.92 -26.33 29.41
C LEU A 134 -8.23 -25.89 30.12
N ALA A 135 -8.99 -24.96 29.54
CA ALA A 135 -10.20 -24.43 30.14
C ALA A 135 -11.28 -25.49 30.46
N PRO A 136 -11.58 -26.48 29.58
CA PRO A 136 -12.61 -27.49 29.87
C PRO A 136 -12.21 -28.44 31.02
N LEU A 137 -10.91 -28.70 31.20
CA LEU A 137 -10.42 -29.59 32.25
C LEU A 137 -10.46 -28.92 33.63
N LEU A 138 -10.23 -27.61 33.70
CA LEU A 138 -10.33 -26.84 34.95
C LEU A 138 -11.79 -26.56 35.33
N PHE A 139 -12.66 -26.28 34.36
CA PHE A 139 -14.10 -26.08 34.61
C PHE A 139 -14.80 -27.38 35.05
N GLY A 140 -14.37 -28.54 34.55
CA GLY A 140 -14.91 -29.83 34.96
C GLY A 140 -14.69 -30.13 36.45
N TRP A 141 -13.54 -29.75 37.01
CA TRP A 141 -13.24 -29.93 38.43
C TRP A 141 -14.00 -28.92 39.31
N PHE A 142 -14.11 -27.66 38.86
CA PHE A 142 -14.77 -26.61 39.64
C PHE A 142 -16.31 -26.77 39.70
N SER A 143 -16.92 -27.32 38.65
CA SER A 143 -18.36 -27.56 38.59
C SER A 143 -18.84 -28.69 39.52
N ALA A 144 -17.97 -29.61 39.95
CA ALA A 144 -18.38 -30.71 40.83
C ALA A 144 -18.60 -30.27 42.29
N GLU A 145 -17.87 -29.24 42.76
CA GLU A 145 -17.92 -28.80 44.16
C GLU A 145 -18.87 -27.60 44.39
N VAL A 146 -19.07 -26.74 43.39
CA VAL A 146 -19.79 -25.46 43.54
C VAL A 146 -21.28 -25.57 43.20
N LEU A 147 -21.69 -26.54 42.38
CA LEU A 147 -23.10 -26.68 41.93
C LEU A 147 -24.02 -27.37 42.95
N GLY A 148 -23.51 -27.85 44.08
CA GLY A 148 -24.35 -28.43 45.14
C GLY A 148 -25.14 -27.39 45.96
N ASN A 149 -24.63 -26.15 46.07
CA ASN A 149 -25.16 -25.14 47.00
C ASN A 149 -25.80 -23.91 46.34
N LEU A 150 -25.80 -23.77 45.01
CA LEU A 150 -26.27 -22.56 44.31
C LEU A 150 -27.59 -22.72 43.52
N LEU A 151 -28.14 -23.94 43.44
CA LEU A 151 -29.25 -24.29 42.56
C LEU A 151 -30.67 -23.91 43.05
N ASP A 152 -30.82 -23.22 44.18
CA ASP A 152 -32.15 -22.77 44.65
C ASP A 152 -32.52 -21.35 44.18
N LEU A 153 -31.55 -20.55 43.72
CA LEU A 153 -31.78 -19.14 43.32
C LEU A 153 -31.79 -18.90 41.79
N GLU A 154 -31.39 -19.90 41.00
CA GLU A 154 -31.15 -19.75 39.55
C GLU A 154 -32.41 -19.96 38.69
N ARG A 155 -33.46 -20.59 39.24
CA ARG A 155 -34.66 -20.97 38.45
C ARG A 155 -35.54 -19.78 38.03
N TYR A 156 -35.36 -18.60 38.64
CA TYR A 156 -36.16 -17.40 38.35
C TYR A 156 -35.40 -16.34 37.54
N MET A 157 -34.07 -16.29 37.60
CA MET A 157 -33.27 -15.22 37.01
C MET A 157 -32.91 -15.44 35.54
N VAL A 158 -32.74 -16.70 35.11
CA VAL A 158 -32.39 -17.06 33.73
C VAL A 158 -33.44 -16.64 32.69
N PRO A 159 -34.76 -16.86 32.89
CA PRO A 159 -35.75 -16.40 31.91
C PRO A 159 -35.85 -14.87 31.84
N VAL A 160 -35.66 -14.17 32.97
CA VAL A 160 -35.74 -12.70 33.03
C VAL A 160 -34.59 -12.05 32.25
N ILE A 161 -33.37 -12.57 32.40
CA ILE A 161 -32.20 -12.08 31.67
C ILE A 161 -32.35 -12.38 30.16
N GLY A 162 -32.89 -13.55 29.80
CA GLY A 162 -33.15 -13.89 28.40
C GLY A 162 -34.12 -12.92 27.72
N VAL A 163 -35.22 -12.56 28.40
CA VAL A 163 -36.20 -11.59 27.88
C VAL A 163 -35.59 -10.19 27.75
N ALA A 164 -34.79 -9.76 28.73
CA ALA A 164 -34.12 -8.46 28.70
C ALA A 164 -33.14 -8.34 27.52
N ILE A 165 -32.31 -9.35 27.29
CA ILE A 165 -31.33 -9.35 26.19
C ILE A 165 -32.03 -9.37 24.83
N ALA A 166 -33.08 -10.18 24.66
CA ALA A 166 -33.85 -10.21 23.42
C ALA A 166 -34.55 -8.87 23.11
N GLY A 167 -35.12 -8.21 24.13
CA GLY A 167 -35.73 -6.90 23.97
C GLY A 167 -34.73 -5.81 23.57
N ILE A 168 -33.55 -5.80 24.19
CA ILE A 168 -32.48 -4.83 23.88
C ILE A 168 -31.99 -5.03 22.43
N TRP A 169 -31.80 -6.27 21.99
CA TRP A 169 -31.34 -6.56 20.63
C TRP A 169 -32.36 -6.19 19.56
N PHE A 170 -33.66 -6.43 19.83
CA PHE A 170 -34.75 -6.05 18.93
C PHE A 170 -34.85 -4.52 18.79
N TRP A 171 -34.77 -3.77 19.90
CA TRP A 171 -34.79 -2.30 19.89
C TRP A 171 -33.62 -1.70 19.10
N PHE A 172 -32.41 -2.23 19.30
CA PHE A 172 -31.21 -1.75 18.59
C PHE A 172 -31.27 -2.03 17.08
N SER A 173 -31.79 -3.20 16.70
CA SER A 173 -31.97 -3.59 15.30
C SER A 173 -33.01 -2.72 14.58
N PHE A 174 -34.10 -2.37 15.27
CA PHE A 174 -35.12 -1.48 14.71
C PHE A 174 -34.61 -0.04 14.55
N LYS A 175 -33.84 0.46 15.51
CA LYS A 175 -33.21 1.80 15.44
C LYS A 175 -32.18 1.90 14.32
N LYS A 176 -31.50 0.80 13.99
CA LYS A 176 -30.56 0.74 12.86
C LYS A 176 -31.29 0.84 11.51
N LYS A 177 -32.41 0.12 11.33
CA LYS A 177 -33.21 0.20 10.10
C LYS A 177 -33.78 1.60 9.84
N ASN A 178 -34.26 2.31 10.87
CA ASN A 178 -34.77 3.68 10.70
C ASN A 178 -33.68 4.72 10.34
N LYS A 179 -32.40 4.43 10.62
CA LYS A 179 -31.29 5.33 10.24
C LYS A 179 -30.85 5.18 8.78
N GLU A 180 -31.07 4.01 8.16
CA GLU A 180 -30.66 3.80 6.77
C GLU A 180 -31.67 4.37 5.75
N VAL A 181 -32.96 4.46 6.10
CA VAL A 181 -34.00 5.05 5.23
C VAL A 181 -33.83 6.57 5.03
N GLN A 182 -33.10 7.27 5.92
CA GLN A 182 -32.88 8.72 5.86
C GLN A 182 -31.62 9.15 5.08
N LYS A 183 -30.78 8.21 4.60
CA LYS A 183 -29.47 8.54 3.98
C LYS A 183 -29.38 8.30 2.47
N SER A 184 -30.47 7.94 1.79
CA SER A 184 -30.52 7.79 0.33
C SER A 184 -31.36 8.86 -0.36
N SER A 185 -31.05 10.14 -0.13
CA SER A 185 -31.44 11.23 -1.03
C SER A 185 -30.26 12.19 -1.19
N GLY A 186 -29.51 11.99 -2.27
CA GLY A 186 -28.37 12.83 -2.60
C GLY A 186 -27.79 12.46 -3.95
N CYS A 187 -28.39 13.02 -5.01
CA CYS A 187 -27.82 13.12 -6.35
C CYS A 187 -26.59 14.04 -6.28
N GLY A 188 -25.52 13.70 -6.99
CA GLY A 188 -24.30 14.52 -7.05
C GLY A 188 -23.53 14.18 -8.31
N CYS A 189 -23.64 15.09 -9.27
CA CYS A 189 -22.92 15.16 -10.54
C CYS A 189 -21.40 15.06 -10.39
#